data_AF-A0A932DKL3-F1
#
_entry.id   AF-A0A932DKL3-F1
#
_cell.length_a   1.000
_cell.length_b   1.000
_cell.length_c   1.000
_cell.angle_alpha   90.00
_cell.angle_beta   90.00
_cell.angle_gamma   90.00
#
_symmetry.space_group_name_H-M   'P 1'
#
loop_
_entity.id
_entity.type
_entity.pdbx_description
1 polymer ?
#
loop_
_entity_poly.entity_id
_entity_poly.type
_entity_poly.pdbx_seq_one_letter_code
_entity_poly.pdbx_strand_id
1 'polypeptide(L)' 'MTVETTVVSFVVRFVYDAPADGPVGLASDWHGFIRHVQSDEERHFTRWEDAASFMAQYVRLENGPDVTVA' A
#
# COMPACT_ATOMS: atom_id res chain seq x y z
N MET A 1 4.90 -9.86 -30.79
CA MET A 1 5.58 -9.42 -29.56
C MET A 1 4.69 -9.88 -28.41
N THR A 2 5.11 -10.88 -27.64
CA THR A 2 4.34 -11.39 -26.49
C THR A 2 4.35 -10.33 -25.40
N VAL A 3 3.17 -9.86 -25.00
CA VAL A 3 3.00 -8.98 -23.85
C VAL A 3 3.26 -9.85 -22.62
N GLU A 4 4.48 -9.80 -22.11
CA GLU A 4 4.83 -10.44 -20.85
C GLU A 4 4.09 -9.69 -19.74
N THR A 5 3.31 -10.42 -18.93
CA THR A 5 2.59 -9.82 -17.81
C THR A 5 3.60 -9.50 -16.70
N THR A 6 3.91 -8.22 -16.52
CA THR A 6 4.79 -7.78 -15.43
C THR A 6 4.03 -7.81 -14.11
N VAL A 7 4.38 -8.74 -13.23
CA VAL A 7 3.83 -8.82 -11.86
C VAL A 7 4.70 -8.03 -10.90
N VAL A 8 4.09 -7.06 -10.21
CA VAL A 8 4.71 -6.26 -9.14
C VAL A 8 4.09 -6.66 -7.81
N SER A 9 4.90 -6.97 -6.80
CA SER A 9 4.45 -7.59 -5.56
C SER A 9 4.79 -6.73 -4.36
N PHE A 10 3.84 -6.59 -3.44
CA PHE A 10 4.00 -5.81 -2.21
C PHE A 10 3.53 -6.61 -1.01
N VAL A 11 4.20 -6.39 0.13
CA VAL A 11 3.73 -6.84 1.45
C VAL A 11 3.32 -5.60 2.22
N VAL A 12 2.08 -5.58 2.70
CA VAL A 12 1.55 -4.51 3.57
C VAL A 12 1.25 -5.11 4.93
N ARG A 13 1.77 -4.49 5.99
CA ARG A 13 1.43 -4.84 7.37
C ARG A 13 0.77 -3.65 8.04
N PHE A 14 -0.36 -3.91 8.68
CA PHE A 14 -1.00 -2.98 9.61
C PHE A 14 -0.76 -3.46 11.02
N VAL A 15 -0.48 -2.52 11.91
CA VAL A 15 -0.26 -2.75 13.33
C VAL A 15 -1.20 -1.82 14.08
N TYR A 16 -1.92 -2.40 15.02
CA TYR A 16 -2.78 -1.67 15.93
C TYR A 16 -2.20 -1.79 17.33
N ASP A 17 -1.75 -0.67 17.87
CA ASP A 17 -1.29 -0.61 19.25
C ASP A 17 -2.50 -0.48 20.16
N ALA A 18 -3.01 -1.63 20.60
CA ALA A 18 -4.08 -1.67 21.58
C ALA A 18 -3.54 -1.15 22.93
N PRO A 19 -4.19 -0.16 23.56
CA PRO A 19 -3.75 0.35 24.86
C PRO A 19 -3.87 -0.75 25.91
N ALA A 20 -2.77 -1.00 26.63
CA ALA A 20 -2.67 -2.13 27.54
C ALA A 20 -3.57 -2.00 28.78
N ASP A 21 -3.80 -0.80 29.32
CA ASP A 21 -4.64 -0.55 30.52
C ASP A 21 -4.87 0.97 30.76
N GLY A 22 -5.35 1.71 29.76
CA GLY A 22 -5.54 3.18 29.84
C GLY A 22 -6.98 3.63 29.55
N PRO A 23 -7.42 4.82 30.04
CA PRO A 23 -8.74 5.35 29.72
C PRO A 23 -8.91 5.42 28.20
N VAL A 24 -10.07 4.94 27.72
CA VAL A 24 -10.49 4.94 26.31
C VAL A 24 -10.34 6.37 25.76
N GLY A 25 -9.25 6.63 25.03
CA GLY A 25 -8.98 7.98 24.50
C GLY A 25 -7.53 8.43 24.37
N LEU A 26 -6.54 7.69 24.91
CA LEU A 26 -5.11 8.00 24.67
C LEU A 26 -4.51 7.03 23.65
N ALA A 27 -4.53 7.47 22.38
CA ALA A 27 -3.74 7.01 21.24
C ALA A 27 -3.75 5.49 20.99
N SER A 28 -4.91 4.94 20.62
CA SER A 28 -4.92 3.73 19.80
C SER A 28 -4.52 4.12 18.38
N ASP A 29 -3.23 4.05 18.08
CA ASP A 29 -2.70 4.51 16.80
C ASP A 29 -2.50 3.32 15.86
N TRP A 30 -3.16 3.39 14.70
CA TRP A 30 -2.85 2.52 13.59
C TRP A 30 -1.58 3.02 12.91
N HIS A 31 -0.64 2.10 12.71
CA HIS A 31 0.52 2.34 11.87
C HIS A 31 0.75 1.12 10.98
N GLY A 32 1.65 1.25 10.02
CA GLY A 32 1.95 0.16 9.12
C GLY A 32 3.27 0.34 8.41
N PHE A 33 3.64 -0.70 7.68
CA PHE A 33 4.72 -0.63 6.72
C PHE A 33 4.34 -1.35 5.44
N ILE A 34 4.93 -0.91 4.34
CA ILE A 34 4.81 -1.51 3.02
C ILE A 34 6.21 -1.82 2.49
N ARG A 35 6.39 -3.01 1.94
CA ARG A 35 7.64 -3.45 1.31
C ARG A 35 7.39 -3.90 -0.12
N HIS A 36 8.17 -3.39 -1.06
CA HIS A 36 8.21 -3.89 -2.43
C HIS A 36 9.11 -5.12 -2.49
N VAL A 37 8.56 -6.26 -2.93
CA VAL A 37 9.24 -7.55 -2.84
C VAL A 37 10.47 -7.63 -3.75
N GLN A 38 10.40 -7.01 -4.93
CA GLN A 38 11.44 -7.09 -5.95
C GLN A 38 12.64 -6.19 -5.65
N SER A 39 12.44 -4.99 -5.05
CA SER A 39 13.54 -4.07 -4.73
C SER A 39 13.99 -4.11 -3.27
N ASP A 40 13.25 -4.82 -2.42
CA ASP A 40 13.46 -4.84 -0.97
C ASP A 40 13.24 -3.49 -0.27
N GLU A 41 12.70 -2.49 -0.98
CA GLU A 41 12.43 -1.17 -0.42
C GLU A 41 11.23 -1.19 0.52
N GLU A 42 11.39 -0.61 1.71
CA GLU A 42 10.36 -0.53 2.74
C GLU A 42 10.03 0.93 3.09
N ARG A 43 8.75 1.19 3.42
CA ARG A 43 8.28 2.49 3.91
C ARG A 43 7.27 2.31 5.04
N HIS A 44 7.41 3.11 6.10
CA HIS A 44 6.43 3.18 7.19
C HIS A 44 5.35 4.21 6.85
N PHE A 45 4.13 3.96 7.30
CA PHE A 45 3.00 4.86 7.11
C PHE A 45 2.06 4.85 8.32
N THR A 46 1.40 5.98 8.57
CA THR A 46 0.26 6.08 9.50
C THR A 46 -1.07 6.24 8.76
N ARG A 47 -1.00 6.50 7.44
CA ARG A 47 -2.14 6.71 6.56
C ARG A 47 -2.05 5.80 5.34
N TRP A 48 -3.19 5.26 4.90
CA TRP A 48 -3.23 4.37 3.73
C TRP A 48 -2.77 5.07 2.45
N GLU A 49 -3.04 6.36 2.31
CA GLU A 49 -2.68 7.17 1.14
C GLU A 49 -1.17 7.18 0.88
N ASP A 50 -0.35 7.08 1.94
CA ASP A 50 1.11 7.01 1.82
C ASP A 50 1.56 5.65 1.24
N ALA A 51 0.90 4.55 1.63
CA ALA A 51 1.14 3.23 1.07
C ALA A 51 0.70 3.14 -0.40
N ALA A 52 -0.46 3.72 -0.74
CA ALA A 52 -0.93 3.80 -2.12
C ALA A 52 0.03 4.61 -3.00
N SER A 53 0.53 5.74 -2.49
CA SER A 53 1.53 6.57 -3.18
C SER A 53 2.88 5.86 -3.36
N PHE A 54 3.23 4.94 -2.45
CA PHE A 54 4.37 4.05 -2.62
C PHE A 54 4.16 3.05 -3.78
N MET A 55 3.02 2.36 -3.81
CA MET A 55 2.71 1.40 -4.88
C MET A 55 2.66 2.05 -6.27
N ALA A 56 2.14 3.28 -6.36
CA ALA A 56 2.06 4.03 -7.61
C ALA A 56 3.43 4.37 -8.24
N GLN A 57 4.54 4.26 -7.48
CA GLN A 57 5.89 4.44 -8.02
C GLN A 57 6.33 3.25 -8.89
N TYR A 58 5.78 2.05 -8.67
CA TYR A 58 6.17 0.83 -9.37
C TYR A 58 5.09 0.30 -10.32
N VAL A 59 3.83 0.73 -10.15
CA VAL A 59 2.73 0.37 -11.04
C VAL A 59 2.34 1.60 -11.84
N ARG A 60 2.52 1.56 -13.16
CA ARG A 60 1.83 2.51 -14.05
C ARG A 60 0.34 2.15 -14.01
N LEU A 61 -0.40 2.83 -13.15
CA LEU A 61 -1.84 2.87 -13.20
C LEU A 61 -2.22 3.73 -14.41
N GLU A 62 -2.10 3.17 -15.62
CA GLU A 62 -2.67 3.80 -16.80
C GLU A 62 -4.18 3.86 -16.56
N ASN A 63 -4.71 5.08 -16.35
CA ASN A 63 -6.14 5.34 -16.40
C ASN A 63 -6.61 4.94 -17.80
N GLY A 64 -7.13 3.74 -17.95
CA GLY A 64 -7.84 3.34 -19.16
C GLY A 64 -9.31 3.75 -19.05
N PRO A 65 -9.77 4.75 -19.82
CA PRO A 65 -11.05 4.66 -20.47
C PRO A 65 -10.79 4.18 -21.90
N ASP A 66 -11.13 2.93 -22.19
CA ASP A 66 -11.69 2.66 -23.52
C ASP A 66 -12.73 1.56 -23.39
N VAL A 67 -13.79 1.87 -22.64
CA VAL A 67 -15.08 1.26 -22.91
C VAL A 67 -15.64 1.99 -24.13
N THR A 68 -15.18 1.65 -25.32
CA THR A 68 -15.95 1.93 -26.54
C THR A 68 -17.10 0.91 -26.56
N VAL A 69 -18.26 1.31 -26.02
CA VAL A 69 -19.51 0.59 -26.32
C VAL A 69 -19.87 0.94 -27.75
N ALA A 70 -19.82 -0.06 -28.63
CA ALA A 70 -20.33 -0.01 -30.00
C ALA A 70 -21.87 0.07 -30.04
#